data_AF-A0A8K0CKH0-F1
#
_entry.id   AF-A0A8K0CKH0-F1
#
_cell.length_a   1.000
_cell.length_b   1.000
_cell.length_c   1.000
_cell.angle_alpha   90.00
_cell.angle_beta   90.00
_cell.angle_gamma   90.00
#
_symmetry.space_group_name_H-M   'P 1'
#
loop_
_entity.id
_entity.type
_entity.pdbx_description
1 polymer ?
#
loop_
_entity_poly.entity_id
_entity_poly.type
_entity_poly.pdbx_seq_one_letter_code
_entity_poly.pdbx_strand_id
1 'polypeptide(L)'
;EAGLIKKQITVEPSTSNDKRFVNVSGEDEDSLIWLKNNSQPFEDVSQHWRKTTKLRLQSFKDETIADYFKKYSALRPQTGYILLDIDFNYLFEDKQNLLFTKWPMVSELLFKTLLKKKDSLLKDCLAQEKYDTLNEDAKEVMVLKYLPLLLQSPLIKAKSKHWKPSKRELINGFVLFIHDISDLNKKIE
;
A
#
# COMPACT_ATOMS: atom_id res chain seq x y z
N GLU A 1 -1.32 -9.88 36.20
CA GLU A 1 -1.97 -10.75 35.19
C GLU A 1 -3.02 -9.92 34.46
N ALA A 2 -2.88 -9.74 33.15
CA ALA A 2 -3.86 -9.01 32.35
C ALA A 2 -3.92 -9.63 30.96
N GLY A 3 -5.11 -10.14 30.62
CA GLY A 3 -5.38 -11.02 29.50
C GLY A 3 -5.17 -10.37 28.14
N LEU A 4 -4.38 -11.04 27.31
CA LEU A 4 -4.29 -10.81 25.87
C LEU A 4 -5.54 -11.42 25.22
N ILE A 5 -6.50 -10.58 24.83
CA ILE A 5 -7.57 -10.99 23.93
C ILE A 5 -6.95 -11.13 22.53
N LYS A 6 -6.47 -12.33 22.21
CA LYS A 6 -6.22 -12.76 20.83
C LYS A 6 -7.58 -12.94 20.17
N LYS A 7 -8.12 -11.89 19.55
CA LYS A 7 -9.24 -12.05 18.63
C LYS A 7 -8.67 -12.70 17.37
N GLN A 8 -8.80 -14.02 17.27
CA GLN A 8 -8.65 -14.73 16.01
C GLN A 8 -9.64 -14.10 15.03
N ILE A 9 -9.12 -13.44 14.00
CA ILE A 9 -9.92 -13.08 12.84
C ILE A 9 -10.13 -14.40 12.11
N THR A 10 -11.23 -15.06 12.41
CA THR A 10 -11.74 -16.16 11.58
C THR A 10 -12.22 -15.49 10.29
N VAL A 11 -11.36 -15.51 9.28
CA VAL A 11 -11.79 -15.24 7.91
C VAL A 11 -12.64 -16.44 7.52
N GLU A 12 -13.95 -16.29 7.57
CA GLU A 12 -14.83 -17.28 6.97
C GLU A 12 -14.49 -17.39 5.48
N PRO A 13 -14.26 -18.61 4.96
CA PRO A 13 -14.00 -18.78 3.55
C PRO A 13 -15.27 -18.41 2.80
N SER A 14 -15.25 -17.27 2.13
CA SER A 14 -16.24 -16.95 1.10
C SER A 14 -16.13 -18.04 0.03
N THR A 15 -17.18 -18.84 -0.06
CA THR A 15 -17.37 -19.86 -1.09
C THR A 15 -17.33 -19.20 -2.47
N SER A 16 -16.19 -19.30 -3.15
CA SER A 16 -16.09 -19.09 -4.59
C SER A 16 -15.07 -20.08 -5.16
N ASN A 17 -15.63 -21.16 -5.70
CA ASN A 17 -15.08 -22.20 -6.58
C ASN A 17 -13.56 -22.43 -6.59
N ASP A 18 -13.22 -23.67 -6.23
CA ASP A 18 -11.92 -24.32 -6.41
C ASP A 18 -11.35 -24.08 -7.83
N LYS A 19 -10.34 -23.21 -7.95
CA LYS A 19 -9.60 -22.89 -9.20
C LYS A 19 -8.29 -23.70 -9.31
N ARG A 20 -8.32 -25.02 -9.04
CA ARG A 20 -7.17 -25.88 -9.30
C ARG A 20 -7.22 -26.35 -10.77
N PHE A 21 -6.09 -26.16 -11.44
CA PHE A 21 -5.82 -26.32 -12.88
C PHE A 21 -6.18 -25.11 -13.76
N VAL A 22 -5.13 -24.39 -14.18
CA VAL A 22 -5.18 -23.46 -15.30
C VAL A 22 -4.67 -24.22 -16.50
N ASN A 23 -5.53 -24.41 -17.49
CA ASN A 23 -5.09 -24.89 -18.79
C ASN A 23 -4.33 -23.73 -19.44
N VAL A 24 -3.00 -23.80 -19.46
CA VAL A 24 -2.15 -22.77 -20.07
C VAL A 24 -2.20 -22.98 -21.57
N SER A 25 -2.75 -22.01 -22.31
CA SER A 25 -2.69 -22.06 -23.76
C SER A 25 -1.32 -21.59 -24.25
N GLY A 26 -0.86 -22.06 -25.42
CA GLY A 26 0.42 -21.60 -25.99
C GLY A 26 0.47 -20.08 -26.18
N GLU A 27 -0.68 -19.45 -26.47
CA GLU A 27 -0.76 -17.99 -26.62
C GLU A 27 -0.60 -17.21 -25.31
N ASP A 28 -0.89 -17.83 -24.16
CA ASP A 28 -0.68 -17.20 -22.86
C ASP A 28 0.81 -17.21 -22.48
N GLU A 29 1.53 -18.27 -22.86
CA GLU A 29 2.99 -18.36 -22.72
C GLU A 29 3.70 -17.32 -23.59
N ASP A 30 3.27 -17.17 -24.84
CA ASP A 30 3.81 -16.14 -25.75
C ASP A 30 3.62 -14.73 -25.17
N SER A 31 2.45 -14.45 -24.58
CA SER A 31 2.18 -13.17 -23.92
C SER A 31 3.05 -12.95 -22.69
N LEU A 32 3.32 -14.00 -21.90
CA LEU A 32 4.22 -13.93 -20.75
C LEU A 32 5.67 -13.67 -21.18
N ILE A 33 6.13 -14.31 -22.26
CA ILE A 33 7.46 -14.09 -22.83
C ILE A 33 7.55 -12.65 -23.37
N TRP A 34 6.51 -12.18 -24.05
CA TRP A 34 6.47 -10.82 -24.57
C TRP A 34 6.63 -9.78 -23.45
N LEU A 35 5.89 -9.91 -22.35
CA LEU A 35 5.95 -8.99 -21.20
C LEU A 35 7.29 -8.96 -20.47
N LYS A 36 8.08 -10.04 -20.56
CA LYS A 36 9.43 -10.08 -19.97
C LYS A 36 10.44 -9.26 -20.77
N ASN A 37 10.19 -9.10 -22.07
CA ASN A 37 11.12 -8.48 -23.00
C ASN A 37 10.69 -7.07 -23.43
N ASN A 38 9.41 -6.72 -23.24
CA ASN A 38 8.84 -5.46 -23.71
C ASN A 38 8.19 -4.69 -22.55
N SER A 39 8.34 -3.36 -22.57
CA SER A 39 7.71 -2.45 -21.60
C SER A 39 6.92 -1.32 -22.25
N GLN A 40 6.87 -1.30 -23.58
CA GLN A 40 6.19 -0.34 -24.43
C GLN A 40 5.79 -1.00 -25.75
N PRO A 41 4.79 -0.46 -26.48
CA PRO A 41 3.91 0.63 -26.05
C PRO A 41 2.95 0.19 -24.93
N PHE A 42 2.49 1.15 -24.12
CA PHE A 42 1.68 0.84 -22.92
C PHE A 42 0.36 0.11 -23.23
N GLU A 43 -0.22 0.34 -24.40
CA GLU A 43 -1.45 -0.33 -24.84
C GLU A 43 -1.23 -1.84 -24.98
N ASP A 44 -0.20 -2.25 -25.72
CA ASP A 44 0.16 -3.67 -25.91
C ASP A 44 0.53 -4.33 -24.58
N VAL A 45 1.31 -3.62 -23.75
CA VAL A 45 1.63 -4.08 -22.38
C VAL A 45 0.35 -4.35 -21.61
N SER A 46 -0.60 -3.42 -21.60
CA SER A 46 -1.85 -3.55 -20.85
C SER A 46 -2.68 -4.74 -21.35
N GLN A 47 -2.72 -4.98 -22.66
CA GLN A 47 -3.43 -6.11 -23.26
C GLN A 47 -2.80 -7.45 -22.85
N HIS A 48 -1.50 -7.61 -23.03
CA HIS A 48 -0.78 -8.81 -22.58
C HIS A 48 -0.85 -8.97 -21.05
N TRP A 49 -0.84 -7.87 -20.30
CA TRP A 49 -0.96 -7.88 -18.84
C TRP A 49 -2.29 -8.49 -18.42
N ARG A 50 -3.41 -8.00 -18.97
CA ARG A 50 -4.76 -8.53 -18.71
C ARG A 50 -4.88 -10.01 -19.07
N LYS A 51 -4.39 -10.39 -20.26
CA LYS A 51 -4.43 -11.79 -20.72
C LYS A 51 -3.70 -12.73 -19.74
N THR A 52 -2.58 -12.28 -19.21
CA THR A 52 -1.70 -13.09 -18.36
C THR A 52 -1.93 -12.93 -16.85
N THR A 53 -2.86 -12.07 -16.41
CA THR A 53 -3.09 -11.75 -14.98
C THR A 53 -3.21 -12.99 -14.11
N LYS A 54 -4.03 -13.97 -14.50
CA LYS A 54 -4.22 -15.21 -13.73
C LYS A 54 -2.92 -15.98 -13.54
N LEU A 55 -2.11 -16.13 -14.60
CA LEU A 55 -0.85 -16.87 -14.57
C LEU A 55 0.22 -16.12 -13.76
N ARG A 56 0.38 -14.82 -14.02
CA ARG A 56 1.35 -13.98 -13.30
C ARG A 56 1.08 -14.00 -11.79
N LEU A 57 -0.17 -13.81 -11.37
CA LEU A 57 -0.55 -13.81 -9.95
C LEU A 57 -0.36 -15.17 -9.28
N GLN A 58 -0.54 -16.28 -10.01
CA GLN A 58 -0.24 -17.60 -9.48
C GLN A 58 1.27 -17.83 -9.31
N SER A 59 2.07 -17.40 -10.30
CA SER A 59 3.54 -17.52 -10.24
C SER A 59 4.18 -16.60 -9.20
N PHE A 60 3.51 -15.50 -8.84
CA PHE A 60 4.05 -14.51 -7.92
C PHE A 60 4.26 -15.02 -6.49
N LYS A 61 3.57 -16.11 -6.11
CA LYS A 61 3.65 -16.66 -4.74
C LYS A 61 5.07 -17.05 -4.30
N ASP A 62 5.93 -17.38 -5.26
CA ASP A 62 7.27 -17.90 -5.01
C ASP A 62 8.39 -16.87 -5.33
N GLU A 63 8.04 -15.62 -5.66
CA GLU A 63 9.02 -14.59 -6.05
C GLU A 63 8.97 -13.35 -5.14
N THR A 64 10.11 -12.66 -5.02
CA THR A 64 10.16 -11.39 -4.28
C THR A 64 9.60 -10.25 -5.13
N ILE A 65 9.13 -9.19 -4.47
CA ILE A 65 8.68 -7.97 -5.18
C ILE A 65 9.80 -7.43 -6.08
N ALA A 66 11.04 -7.43 -5.61
CA ALA A 66 12.18 -6.94 -6.37
C ALA A 66 12.41 -7.77 -7.65
N ASP A 67 12.34 -9.11 -7.55
CA ASP A 67 12.48 -10.00 -8.69
C ASP A 67 11.32 -9.83 -9.68
N TYR A 68 10.10 -9.59 -9.19
CA TYR A 68 8.93 -9.33 -10.03
C TYR A 68 9.08 -8.07 -10.88
N PHE A 69 9.50 -6.96 -10.25
CA PHE A 69 9.79 -5.71 -10.94
C PHE A 69 11.03 -5.81 -11.85
N LYS A 70 11.94 -6.74 -11.56
CA LYS A 70 13.05 -7.06 -12.45
C LYS A 70 12.56 -7.77 -13.72
N LYS A 71 11.74 -8.81 -13.52
CA LYS A 71 11.15 -9.68 -14.55
C LYS A 71 10.17 -8.94 -15.47
N TYR A 72 9.38 -8.01 -14.92
CA TYR A 72 8.41 -7.20 -15.66
C TYR A 72 8.79 -5.72 -15.54
N SER A 73 9.68 -5.27 -16.43
CA SER A 73 10.20 -3.89 -16.41
C SER A 73 9.13 -2.83 -16.64
N ALA A 74 7.98 -3.19 -17.23
CA ALA A 74 6.82 -2.33 -17.42
C ALA A 74 6.21 -1.79 -16.11
N LEU A 75 6.56 -2.35 -14.96
CA LEU A 75 6.12 -1.87 -13.64
C LEU A 75 6.92 -0.68 -13.11
N ARG A 76 8.09 -0.39 -13.69
CA ARG A 76 9.01 0.65 -13.18
C ARG A 76 8.64 2.08 -13.59
N PRO A 77 8.11 2.35 -14.80
CA PRO A 77 7.68 3.70 -15.18
C PRO A 77 6.54 4.21 -14.29
N GLN A 78 6.27 5.51 -14.37
CA GLN A 78 5.18 6.16 -13.61
C GLN A 78 3.81 5.57 -13.91
N THR A 79 3.61 4.91 -15.06
CA THR A 79 2.35 4.23 -15.41
C THR A 79 2.27 2.79 -14.91
N GLY A 80 3.34 2.25 -14.31
CA GLY A 80 3.41 0.87 -13.86
C GLY A 80 2.37 0.53 -12.79
N TYR A 81 1.94 1.49 -11.97
CA TYR A 81 0.87 1.28 -10.99
C TYR A 81 -0.46 0.89 -11.65
N ILE A 82 -0.73 1.34 -12.87
CA ILE A 82 -1.97 1.01 -13.60
C ILE A 82 -2.04 -0.49 -13.87
N LEU A 83 -0.89 -1.14 -14.10
CA LEU A 83 -0.81 -2.59 -14.27
C LEU A 83 -1.13 -3.33 -12.97
N LEU A 84 -0.75 -2.77 -11.82
CA LEU A 84 -1.15 -3.30 -10.50
C LEU A 84 -2.64 -3.09 -10.25
N ASP A 85 -3.22 -1.96 -10.69
CA ASP A 85 -4.67 -1.73 -10.63
C ASP A 85 -5.45 -2.72 -11.48
N ILE A 86 -4.93 -3.09 -12.67
CA ILE A 86 -5.53 -4.17 -13.48
C ILE A 86 -5.60 -5.47 -12.68
N ASP A 87 -4.51 -5.86 -12.03
CA ASP A 87 -4.44 -7.09 -11.25
C ASP A 87 -5.32 -7.02 -9.99
N PHE A 88 -5.36 -5.86 -9.31
CA PHE A 88 -6.26 -5.62 -8.18
C PHE A 88 -7.73 -5.74 -8.58
N ASN A 89 -8.11 -5.13 -9.70
CA ASN A 89 -9.47 -5.15 -10.21
C ASN A 89 -9.91 -6.56 -10.64
N TYR A 90 -8.97 -7.37 -11.13
CA TYR A 90 -9.23 -8.78 -11.44
C TYR A 90 -9.47 -9.63 -10.18
N LEU A 91 -8.76 -9.35 -9.08
CA LEU A 91 -8.90 -10.08 -7.82
C LEU A 91 -10.11 -9.64 -6.98
N PHE A 92 -10.44 -8.36 -7.03
CA PHE A 92 -11.42 -7.72 -6.17
C PHE A 92 -12.41 -6.90 -6.98
N GLU A 93 -13.24 -7.61 -7.72
CA GLU A 93 -14.39 -7.02 -8.41
C GLU A 93 -15.21 -6.17 -7.41
N ASP A 94 -15.64 -4.99 -7.84
CA ASP A 94 -16.37 -3.98 -7.04
C ASP A 94 -15.63 -3.36 -5.85
N LYS A 95 -14.32 -3.58 -5.70
CA LYS A 95 -13.50 -2.88 -4.67
C LYS A 95 -12.68 -1.73 -5.26
N GLN A 96 -12.84 -1.48 -6.55
CA GLN A 96 -12.21 -0.37 -7.26
C GLN A 96 -12.56 0.94 -6.56
N ASN A 97 -11.55 1.78 -6.34
CA ASN A 97 -11.69 3.09 -5.71
C ASN A 97 -12.32 3.13 -4.31
N LEU A 98 -12.59 1.97 -3.68
CA LEU A 98 -13.30 1.91 -2.40
C LEU A 98 -12.55 2.65 -1.30
N LEU A 99 -11.22 2.62 -1.35
CA LEU A 99 -10.38 3.42 -0.45
C LEU A 99 -10.71 4.90 -0.60
N PHE A 100 -10.67 5.46 -1.81
CA PHE A 100 -10.94 6.87 -2.07
C PHE A 100 -12.38 7.26 -1.70
N THR A 101 -13.37 6.46 -2.10
CA THR A 101 -14.78 6.75 -1.80
C THR A 101 -15.09 6.69 -0.31
N LYS A 102 -14.44 5.79 0.45
CA LYS A 102 -14.64 5.65 1.90
C LYS A 102 -13.65 6.45 2.73
N TRP A 103 -12.63 7.05 2.10
CA TRP A 103 -11.54 7.72 2.81
C TRP A 103 -12.04 8.82 3.74
N PRO A 104 -12.97 9.71 3.36
CA PRO A 104 -13.45 10.77 4.27
C PRO A 104 -14.07 10.22 5.56
N MET A 105 -14.86 9.14 5.47
CA MET A 105 -15.43 8.49 6.64
C MET A 105 -14.36 7.79 7.49
N VAL A 106 -13.41 7.12 6.85
CA VAL A 106 -12.33 6.39 7.52
C VAL A 106 -11.37 7.37 8.21
N SER A 107 -11.00 8.47 7.55
CA SER A 107 -10.10 9.50 8.07
C SER A 107 -10.69 10.16 9.31
N GLU A 108 -11.99 10.49 9.29
CA GLU A 108 -12.69 11.05 10.45
C GLU A 108 -12.65 10.10 11.66
N LEU A 109 -12.92 8.80 11.44
CA LEU A 109 -12.88 7.79 12.49
C LEU A 109 -11.47 7.61 13.06
N LEU A 110 -10.46 7.56 12.19
CA LEU A 110 -9.06 7.44 12.60
C LEU A 110 -8.62 8.68 13.39
N PHE A 111 -9.02 9.87 12.97
CA PHE A 111 -8.70 11.11 13.67
C PHE A 111 -9.34 11.18 15.05
N LYS A 112 -10.63 10.85 15.17
CA LYS A 112 -11.31 10.72 16.48
C LYS A 112 -10.58 9.73 17.39
N THR A 113 -10.06 8.64 16.83
CA THR A 113 -9.30 7.63 17.57
C THR A 113 -7.92 8.16 18.02
N LEU A 114 -7.23 8.92 17.16
CA LEU A 114 -5.97 9.58 17.48
C LEU A 114 -6.14 10.55 18.66
N LEU A 115 -7.17 11.40 18.62
CA LEU A 115 -7.44 12.37 19.69
C LEU A 115 -7.75 11.70 21.04
N LYS A 116 -8.41 10.54 21.04
CA LYS A 116 -8.70 9.77 22.27
C LYS A 116 -7.45 9.27 22.98
N LYS A 117 -6.32 9.06 22.28
CA LYS A 117 -5.07 8.59 22.90
C LYS A 117 -4.41 9.63 23.81
N LYS A 118 -4.85 10.89 23.80
CA LYS A 118 -4.29 12.00 24.61
C LYS A 118 -2.75 12.10 24.49
N ASP A 119 -2.22 11.85 23.31
CA ASP A 119 -0.78 11.87 23.04
C ASP A 119 -0.25 13.31 23.01
N SER A 120 0.73 13.64 23.87
CA SER A 120 1.31 14.99 23.92
C SER A 120 2.02 15.35 22.61
N LEU A 121 2.72 14.39 21.98
CA LEU A 121 3.40 14.65 20.72
C LEU A 121 2.41 15.01 19.62
N LEU A 122 1.28 14.32 19.55
CA LEU A 122 0.24 14.63 18.58
C LEU A 122 -0.29 16.05 18.77
N LYS A 123 -0.57 16.46 20.02
CA LYS A 123 -1.05 17.81 20.32
C LYS A 123 -0.05 18.88 19.86
N ASP A 124 1.23 18.69 20.20
CA ASP A 124 2.29 19.63 19.80
C ASP A 124 2.42 19.72 18.28
N CYS A 125 2.37 18.58 17.59
CA CYS A 125 2.41 18.52 16.13
C CYS A 125 1.19 19.22 15.50
N LEU A 126 -0.03 18.93 15.96
CA LEU A 126 -1.24 19.57 15.42
C LEU A 126 -1.25 21.10 15.62
N ALA A 127 -0.71 21.57 16.75
CA ALA A 127 -0.56 23.00 17.01
C ALA A 127 0.47 23.65 16.06
N GLN A 128 1.62 22.99 15.85
CA GLN A 128 2.66 23.46 14.92
C GLN A 128 2.15 23.55 13.47
N GLU A 129 1.35 22.57 13.05
CA GLU A 129 0.73 22.52 11.72
C GLU A 129 -0.49 23.45 11.56
N LYS A 130 -0.89 24.16 12.63
CA LYS A 130 -2.08 25.01 12.69
C LYS A 130 -3.34 24.26 12.20
N TYR A 131 -3.53 23.04 12.70
CA TYR A 131 -4.57 22.12 12.25
C TYR A 131 -5.97 22.74 12.16
N ASP A 132 -6.34 23.57 13.15
CA ASP A 132 -7.66 24.21 13.22
C ASP A 132 -7.93 25.21 12.08
N THR A 133 -6.87 25.66 11.39
CA THR A 133 -6.95 26.58 10.25
C THR A 133 -6.93 25.88 8.89
N LEU A 134 -6.73 24.56 8.88
CA LEU A 134 -6.66 23.77 7.65
C LEU A 134 -8.06 23.56 7.06
N ASN A 135 -8.13 23.43 5.73
CA ASN A 135 -9.32 22.92 5.06
C ASN A 135 -9.46 21.40 5.29
N GLU A 136 -10.62 20.84 4.93
CA GLU A 136 -10.91 19.42 5.18
C GLU A 136 -9.92 18.49 4.47
N ASP A 137 -9.57 18.77 3.21
CA ASP A 137 -8.60 17.97 2.46
C ASP A 137 -7.23 17.91 3.16
N ALA A 138 -6.72 19.05 3.63
CA ALA A 138 -5.46 19.11 4.36
C ALA A 138 -5.55 18.40 5.71
N LYS A 139 -6.70 18.44 6.38
CA LYS A 139 -6.93 17.66 7.61
C LYS A 139 -6.91 16.16 7.33
N GLU A 140 -7.51 15.69 6.23
CA GLU A 140 -7.48 14.28 5.83
C GLU A 140 -6.04 13.80 5.56
N VAL A 141 -5.22 14.63 4.93
CA VAL A 141 -3.79 14.35 4.71
C VAL A 141 -3.03 14.27 6.04
N MET A 142 -3.35 15.13 7.02
CA MET A 142 -2.76 15.02 8.36
C MET A 142 -3.10 13.70 9.05
N VAL A 143 -4.29 13.13 8.81
CA VAL A 143 -4.63 11.80 9.34
C VAL A 143 -3.68 10.74 8.80
N LEU A 144 -3.32 10.76 7.52
CA LEU A 144 -2.32 9.85 6.95
C LEU A 144 -0.95 10.02 7.61
N LYS A 145 -0.51 11.27 7.79
CA LYS A 145 0.77 11.61 8.45
C LYS A 145 0.85 11.02 9.87
N TYR A 146 -0.23 11.09 10.64
CA TYR A 146 -0.24 10.66 12.04
C TYR A 146 -0.81 9.25 12.28
N LEU A 147 -1.33 8.58 11.26
CA LEU A 147 -1.79 7.20 11.29
C LEU A 147 -0.85 6.23 12.04
N PRO A 148 0.49 6.27 11.87
CA PRO A 148 1.39 5.35 12.57
C PRO A 148 1.34 5.48 14.10
N LEU A 149 0.86 6.59 14.66
CA LEU A 149 0.63 6.72 16.10
C LEU A 149 -0.53 5.86 16.62
N LEU A 150 -1.43 5.41 15.73
CA LEU A 150 -2.44 4.41 16.08
C LEU A 150 -1.84 3.02 16.23
N LEU A 151 -0.76 2.74 15.50
CA LEU A 151 -0.07 1.45 15.48
C LEU A 151 0.91 1.31 16.65
N GLN A 152 1.30 0.08 16.96
CA GLN A 152 2.32 -0.17 17.96
C GLN A 152 3.71 0.02 17.35
N SER A 153 4.61 0.73 18.04
CA SER A 153 6.00 0.87 17.61
C SER A 153 6.69 -0.51 17.67
N PRO A 154 7.12 -1.06 16.52
CA PRO A 154 7.74 -2.39 16.47
C PRO A 154 9.15 -2.35 17.08
N LEU A 155 9.55 -3.42 17.75
CA LEU A 155 10.94 -3.61 18.13
C LEU A 155 11.71 -4.13 16.92
N ILE A 156 12.62 -3.33 16.38
CA ILE A 156 13.48 -3.71 15.26
C ILE A 156 14.67 -4.48 15.81
N LYS A 157 14.85 -5.71 15.32
CA LYS A 157 15.98 -6.58 15.65
C LYS A 157 16.98 -6.53 14.49
N ALA A 158 18.11 -5.87 14.71
CA ALA A 158 19.30 -6.00 13.86
C ALA A 158 20.31 -6.93 14.52
N LYS A 159 21.22 -7.53 13.74
CA LYS A 159 22.13 -8.61 14.15
C LYS A 159 22.75 -8.46 15.56
N SER A 160 23.10 -7.25 15.96
CA SER A 160 23.68 -6.93 17.27
C SER A 160 22.96 -5.83 18.06
N LYS A 161 21.85 -5.29 17.55
CA LYS A 161 21.18 -4.14 18.16
C LYS A 161 19.66 -4.31 18.12
N HIS A 162 19.04 -4.11 19.27
CA HIS A 162 17.60 -3.95 19.37
C HIS A 162 17.30 -2.46 19.47
N TRP A 163 16.43 -1.97 18.59
CA TRP A 163 16.04 -0.57 18.58
C TRP A 163 14.53 -0.46 18.39
N LYS A 164 13.92 0.43 19.17
CA LYS A 164 12.50 0.75 19.06
C LYS A 164 12.40 2.19 18.56
N PRO A 165 11.79 2.42 17.38
CA PRO A 165 11.59 3.77 16.88
C PRO A 165 10.78 4.60 17.88
N SER A 166 11.24 5.83 18.12
CA SER A 166 10.45 6.86 18.75
C SER A 166 9.21 7.18 17.91
N LYS A 167 8.22 7.82 18.52
CA LYS A 167 7.02 8.24 17.80
C LYS A 167 7.32 9.21 16.64
N ARG A 168 8.34 10.07 16.79
CA ARG A 168 8.77 10.97 15.70
C ARG A 168 9.36 10.19 14.54
N GLU A 169 10.21 9.21 14.84
CA GLU A 169 10.79 8.34 13.81
C GLU A 169 9.70 7.50 13.11
N LEU A 170 8.66 7.08 13.84
CA LEU A 170 7.50 6.42 13.22
C LEU A 170 6.72 7.33 12.26
N ILE A 171 6.41 8.56 12.68
CA ILE A 171 5.69 9.53 11.82
C ILE A 171 6.51 9.78 10.56
N ASN A 172 7.79 10.10 10.72
CA ASN A 172 8.66 10.46 9.61
C ASN A 172 8.98 9.27 8.69
N GLY A 173 9.01 8.05 9.23
CA GLY A 173 9.27 6.83 8.47
C GLY A 173 8.04 6.23 7.77
N PHE A 174 6.85 6.72 8.06
CA PHE A 174 5.61 6.19 7.47
C PHE A 174 5.25 6.86 6.15
N VAL A 175 5.19 8.20 6.14
CA VAL A 175 4.90 9.00 4.94
C VAL A 175 5.88 10.16 4.89
N LEU A 176 6.57 10.31 3.75
CA LEU A 176 7.39 11.48 3.49
C LEU A 176 6.49 12.68 3.22
N PHE A 177 6.37 13.58 4.21
CA PHE A 177 5.56 14.78 4.09
C PHE A 177 6.38 15.95 3.54
N ILE A 178 5.94 16.51 2.42
CA ILE A 178 6.59 17.62 1.71
C ILE A 178 5.61 18.78 1.66
N HIS A 179 5.98 19.91 2.28
CA HIS A 179 5.15 21.10 2.34
C HIS A 179 5.24 21.93 1.05
N ASP A 180 6.41 21.91 0.42
CA ASP A 180 6.71 22.63 -0.82
C ASP A 180 7.43 21.68 -1.78
N ILE A 181 6.95 21.60 -3.01
CA ILE A 181 7.52 20.76 -4.06
C ILE A 181 9.00 21.05 -4.32
N SER A 182 9.45 22.27 -4.04
CA SER A 182 10.85 22.70 -4.15
C SER A 182 11.79 21.94 -3.20
N ASP A 183 11.25 21.34 -2.13
CA ASP A 183 12.01 20.53 -1.17
C ASP A 183 12.06 19.04 -1.53
N LEU A 184 11.41 18.62 -2.63
CA LEU A 184 11.34 17.22 -3.03
C LEU A 184 12.73 16.59 -3.16
N ASN A 185 13.62 17.19 -3.97
CA ASN A 185 14.96 16.65 -4.20
C ASN A 185 15.78 16.61 -2.91
N LYS A 186 15.68 17.65 -2.07
CA LYS A 186 16.39 17.72 -0.77
C LYS A 186 15.97 16.64 0.23
N LYS A 187 14.76 16.09 0.06
CA LYS A 187 14.17 15.10 0.98
C LYS A 187 14.22 13.67 0.47
N ILE A 188 14.46 13.48 -0.83
CA ILE A 188 14.58 12.16 -1.46
C ILE A 188 16.05 11.71 -1.56
N GLU A 189 17.00 12.64 -1.67
CA GLU A 189 18.45 12.40 -1.58
C GLU A 189 18.91 12.11 -0.14
#